data_AF-A0A1G3HD73-F1
#
_entry.id   AF-A0A1G3HD73-F1
#
_cell.length_a   1.000
_cell.length_b   1.000
_cell.length_c   1.000
_cell.angle_alpha   90.00
_cell.angle_beta   90.00
_cell.angle_gamma   90.00
#
_symmetry.space_group_name_H-M   'P 1'
#
loop_
_entity.id
_entity.type
_entity.pdbx_description
1 polymer ?
#
loop_
_entity_poly.entity_id
_entity_poly.type
_entity_poly.pdbx_seq_one_letter_code
_entity_poly.pdbx_strand_id
1 'polypeptide(L)'
;MHLLVDISAHGLGHLAQTGPVHDALIARLSGLQLTMRNAIPRQRLARRIGADFVHVPEARDIGFAMYNAVDIDFAGTQSHVERTADDRVAALR
;
A
#
# COMPACT_ATOMS: atom_id res chain seq x y z
N MET A 1 -6.05 12.82 16.45
CA MET A 1 -4.96 13.00 15.47
C MET A 1 -5.05 11.87 14.46
N HIS A 2 -4.63 12.06 13.20
CA HIS A 2 -4.83 11.07 12.14
C HIS A 2 -3.54 10.85 11.36
N LEU A 3 -3.16 9.59 11.16
CA LEU A 3 -2.05 9.18 10.29
C LEU A 3 -2.59 8.40 9.10
N LEU A 4 -2.32 8.90 7.89
CA LEU A 4 -2.49 8.14 6.66
C LEU A 4 -1.14 7.57 6.25
N VAL A 5 -1.08 6.26 6.08
CA VAL A 5 0.10 5.56 5.60
C VAL A 5 -0.19 5.06 4.18
N ASP A 6 0.55 5.62 3.23
CA ASP A 6 0.57 5.17 1.84
C ASP A 6 1.74 4.20 1.69
N ILE A 7 1.43 2.93 1.43
CA ILE A 7 2.45 1.89 1.26
C ILE A 7 2.36 1.36 -0.14
N SER A 8 3.48 1.45 -0.84
CA SER A 8 3.63 0.76 -2.09
C SER A 8 3.29 -0.74 -1.99
N ALA A 9 2.46 -1.24 -2.90
CA ALA A 9 2.06 -2.65 -2.91
C ALA A 9 3.08 -3.57 -3.62
N HIS A 10 4.17 -3.02 -4.19
CA HIS A 10 5.15 -3.81 -4.92
C HIS A 10 6.13 -4.52 -3.99
N GLY A 11 5.68 -5.69 -3.52
CA GLY A 11 6.34 -6.49 -2.50
C GLY A 11 5.82 -6.18 -1.10
N LEU A 12 5.66 -7.22 -0.27
CA LEU A 12 5.22 -7.04 1.12
C LEU A 12 6.33 -6.53 2.07
N GLY A 13 7.52 -6.22 1.53
CA GLY A 13 8.67 -5.79 2.32
C GLY A 13 8.41 -4.51 3.09
N HIS A 14 7.84 -3.49 2.44
CA HIS A 14 7.49 -2.24 3.09
C HIS A 14 6.49 -2.45 4.22
N LEU A 15 5.42 -3.22 3.99
CA LEU A 15 4.46 -3.58 5.04
C LEU A 15 5.13 -4.33 6.21
N ALA A 16 6.06 -5.23 5.92
CA ALA A 16 6.79 -5.97 6.95
C ALA A 16 7.67 -5.05 7.81
N GLN A 17 8.27 -4.02 7.21
CA GLN A 17 9.12 -3.05 7.89
C GLN A 17 8.31 -2.03 8.70
N THR A 18 7.19 -1.54 8.16
CA THR A 18 6.43 -0.44 8.76
C THR A 18 5.33 -0.87 9.71
N GLY A 19 4.77 -2.09 9.55
CA GLY A 19 3.70 -2.62 10.42
C GLY A 19 3.97 -2.46 11.93
N PRO A 20 5.14 -2.92 12.45
CA PRO A 20 5.49 -2.76 13.86
C PRO A 20 5.59 -1.30 14.31
N VAL A 21 5.95 -0.38 13.40
CA VAL A 21 6.04 1.05 13.70
C VAL A 21 4.64 1.64 13.91
N HIS A 22 3.64 1.23 13.11
CA HIS A 22 2.27 1.69 13.28
C HIS A 22 1.69 1.28 14.63
N ASP A 23 1.87 0.01 15.01
CA ASP A 23 1.40 -0.51 16.31
C ASP A 23 2.07 0.23 17.47
N ALA A 24 3.38 0.45 17.38
CA ALA A 24 4.15 1.18 18.37
C ALA A 24 3.74 2.66 18.51
N LEU A 25 3.32 3.31 17.41
CA LEU A 25 2.82 4.68 17.41
C LEU A 25 1.44 4.77 18.06
N ILE A 26 0.53 3.86 17.69
CA ILE A 26 -0.84 3.82 18.25
C ILE A 26 -0.80 3.56 19.76
N ALA A 27 0.09 2.69 20.23
CA ALA A 27 0.28 2.44 21.66
C ALA A 27 0.79 3.66 22.44
N ARG A 28 1.55 4.56 21.79
CA ARG A 28 2.13 5.76 22.43
C ARG A 28 1.22 6.99 22.36
N LEU A 29 0.41 7.08 21.31
CA LEU A 29 -0.38 8.27 21.00
C LEU A 29 -1.87 7.93 21.12
N SER A 30 -2.40 8.10 22.34
CA SER A 30 -3.81 7.82 22.63
C SER A 30 -4.74 8.57 21.67
N GLY A 31 -5.63 7.85 21.00
CA GLY A 31 -6.59 8.41 20.05
C GLY A 31 -6.05 8.66 18.64
N LEU A 32 -4.83 8.20 18.31
CA LEU A 32 -4.34 8.21 16.94
C LEU A 32 -5.19 7.28 16.06
N GLN A 33 -5.76 7.84 14.99
CA GLN A 33 -6.49 7.09 13.98
C GLN A 33 -5.56 6.73 12.82
N LEU A 34 -5.63 5.48 12.35
CA LEU A 34 -4.80 4.98 11.24
C LEU A 34 -5.66 4.72 10.00
N THR A 35 -5.19 5.22 8.85
CA THR A 35 -5.70 4.82 7.54
C THR A 35 -4.57 4.27 6.69
N MET A 36 -4.77 3.05 6.19
CA MET A 36 -3.90 2.39 5.23
C MET A 36 -4.45 2.64 3.83
N ARG A 37 -3.70 3.30 2.96
CA ARG A 37 -4.03 3.44 1.54
C ARG A 37 -3.03 2.65 0.71
N ASN A 38 -3.50 1.62 0.01
CA ASN A 38 -2.71 0.76 -0.87
C ASN A 38 -3.57 -0.37 -1.46
N ALA A 39 -3.08 -1.02 -2.51
CA ALA A 39 -3.73 -2.19 -3.13
C ALA A 39 -3.48 -3.53 -2.42
N ILE A 40 -2.82 -3.57 -1.24
CA ILE A 40 -2.61 -4.82 -0.50
C ILE A 40 -3.97 -5.27 0.10
N PRO A 41 -4.40 -6.53 -0.06
CA PRO A 41 -5.67 -7.00 0.51
C PRO A 41 -5.73 -6.80 2.04
N ARG A 42 -6.89 -6.37 2.57
CA ARG A 42 -7.10 -6.11 4.01
C ARG A 42 -6.62 -7.25 4.90
N GLN A 43 -6.91 -8.50 4.51
CA GLN A 43 -6.50 -9.68 5.27
C GLN A 43 -4.97 -9.80 5.40
N ARG A 44 -4.22 -9.36 4.38
CA ARG A 44 -2.74 -9.36 4.41
C ARG A 44 -2.21 -8.24 5.29
N LEU A 45 -2.84 -7.07 5.26
CA LEU A 45 -2.54 -5.96 6.18
C LEU A 45 -2.75 -6.37 7.64
N ALA A 46 -3.89 -6.98 7.96
CA ALA A 46 -4.25 -7.42 9.32
C ALA A 46 -3.35 -8.53 9.89
N ARG A 47 -2.57 -9.23 9.05
CA ARG A 47 -1.54 -10.18 9.53
C ARG A 47 -0.26 -9.50 10.02
N ARG A 48 -0.10 -8.20 9.74
CA ARG A 48 1.13 -7.41 10.02
C ARG A 48 0.89 -6.18 10.87
N ILE A 49 -0.37 -5.75 11.01
CA ILE A 49 -0.78 -4.59 11.81
C ILE A 49 -1.77 -5.13 12.83
N GLY A 50 -1.41 -5.07 14.10
CA GLY A 50 -2.25 -5.54 15.20
C GLY A 50 -3.31 -4.52 15.61
N ALA A 51 -3.08 -3.23 15.37
CA ALA A 51 -4.02 -2.17 15.70
C ALA A 51 -5.19 -2.05 14.72
N ASP A 52 -6.26 -1.37 15.13
CA ASP A 52 -7.38 -1.03 14.26
C ASP A 52 -6.99 0.02 13.20
N PHE A 53 -7.50 -0.15 11.99
CA PHE A 53 -7.29 0.78 10.89
C PHE A 53 -8.42 0.76 9.84
N VAL A 54 -8.62 1.92 9.22
CA VAL A 54 -9.39 2.07 7.98
C VAL A 54 -8.53 1.65 6.79
N HIS A 55 -9.08 0.87 5.85
CA HIS A 55 -8.39 0.49 4.62
C HIS A 55 -9.02 1.15 3.40
N VAL A 56 -8.22 1.90 2.65
CA VAL A 56 -8.57 2.45 1.34
C VAL A 56 -7.83 1.62 0.28
N PRO A 57 -8.50 0.71 -0.45
CA PRO A 57 -7.88 -0.21 -1.38
C PRO A 57 -7.53 0.48 -2.72
N GLU A 58 -6.73 1.53 -2.66
CA GLU A 58 -6.30 2.33 -3.81
C GLU A 58 -4.78 2.27 -3.95
N ALA A 59 -4.28 1.85 -5.11
CA ALA A 59 -2.88 2.04 -5.48
C ALA A 59 -2.66 3.47 -5.98
N ARG A 60 -1.69 4.17 -5.40
CA ARG A 60 -1.21 5.48 -5.88
C ARG A 60 0.16 5.39 -6.54
N ASP A 61 0.91 4.35 -6.21
CA ASP A 61 2.18 4.04 -6.84
C ASP A 61 1.95 3.23 -8.11
N ILE A 62 2.70 3.57 -9.17
CA ILE A 62 2.74 2.77 -10.39
C ILE A 62 3.67 1.57 -10.16
N GLY A 63 4.80 1.81 -9.50
CA GLY A 63 5.68 0.76 -9.01
C GLY A 63 6.29 -0.15 -10.08
N PHE A 64 6.88 -1.25 -9.60
CA PHE A 64 7.19 -2.42 -10.42
C PHE A 64 6.28 -3.57 -10.02
N ALA A 65 5.71 -4.30 -10.99
CA ALA A 65 5.20 -5.63 -10.69
C ALA A 65 6.38 -6.52 -10.24
N MET A 66 6.21 -7.29 -9.18
CA MET A 66 7.28 -8.03 -8.52
C MET A 66 6.86 -9.49 -8.33
N TYR A 67 7.69 -10.45 -8.76
CA TYR A 67 7.48 -11.87 -8.45
C TYR A 67 7.81 -12.17 -6.99
N ASN A 68 8.84 -11.51 -6.46
CA ASN A 68 9.27 -11.60 -5.07
C ASN A 68 10.02 -10.32 -4.68
N ALA A 69 10.72 -10.33 -3.54
CA ALA A 69 11.39 -9.14 -3.00
C ALA A 69 12.56 -8.61 -3.84
N VAL A 70 13.09 -9.40 -4.78
CA VAL A 70 14.28 -9.04 -5.59
C VAL A 70 14.09 -9.24 -7.10
N ASP A 71 13.08 -9.99 -7.53
CA ASP A 71 12.80 -10.26 -8.95
C ASP A 71 11.60 -9.44 -9.45
N ILE A 72 11.86 -8.62 -10.48
CA ILE A 72 10.89 -7.74 -11.14
C ILE A 72 10.21 -8.45 -12.30
N ASP A 73 8.89 -8.30 -12.41
CA ASP A 73 8.10 -8.62 -13.58
C ASP A 73 8.02 -7.39 -14.51
N PHE A 74 8.94 -7.28 -15.45
CA PHE A 74 8.98 -6.15 -16.38
C PHE A 74 7.77 -6.10 -17.32
N ALA A 75 7.29 -7.25 -17.78
CA ALA A 75 6.14 -7.32 -18.68
C ALA A 75 4.87 -6.90 -17.95
N GLY A 76 4.63 -7.43 -16.74
CA GLY A 76 3.53 -7.01 -15.88
C GLY A 76 3.59 -5.53 -15.51
N THR A 77 4.80 -4.99 -15.27
CA THR A 77 5.02 -3.56 -15.04
C THR A 77 4.60 -2.74 -16.26
N GLN A 78 5.08 -3.10 -17.45
CA GLN A 78 4.75 -2.38 -18.68
C GLN A 78 3.24 -2.32 -18.90
N SER A 79 2.55 -3.46 -18.81
CA SER A 79 1.09 -3.50 -18.95
C SER A 79 0.37 -2.70 -17.86
N HIS A 80 0.94 -2.57 -16.67
CA HIS A 80 0.39 -1.72 -15.61
C HIS A 80 0.52 -0.24 -15.95
N VAL A 81 1.71 0.20 -16.38
CA VAL A 81 1.99 1.58 -16.79
C VAL A 81 1.06 2.02 -17.93
N GLU A 82 0.94 1.19 -18.98
CA GLU A 82 0.09 1.46 -20.14
C GLU A 82 -1.37 1.69 -19.73
N ARG A 83 -1.94 0.78 -18.94
CA ARG A 83 -3.32 0.91 -18.45
C ARG A 83 -3.53 2.16 -17.59
N THR A 84 -2.61 2.45 -16.67
CA THR A 84 -2.71 3.64 -15.82
C THR A 84 -2.60 4.93 -16.63
N ALA A 85 -1.78 4.95 -17.67
CA ALA A 85 -1.72 6.09 -18.60
C ALA A 85 -3.06 6.27 -19.33
N ASP A 86 -3.64 5.20 -19.85
CA ASP A 86 -4.93 5.22 -20.54
C ASP A 86 -6.07 5.70 -19.62
N ASP A 87 -6.15 5.17 -18.39
CA ASP A 87 -7.16 5.56 -17.40
C ASP A 87 -7.07 7.07 -17.06
N ARG A 88 -5.85 7.59 -16.93
CA ARG A 88 -5.61 9.02 -16.65
C ARG A 88 -6.00 9.91 -17.81
N VAL A 89 -5.73 9.49 -19.05
CA VAL A 89 -6.17 10.22 -20.25
C VAL A 89 -7.69 10.22 -20.35
N ALA A 90 -8.35 9.10 -20.05
CA ALA A 90 -9.81 9.01 -20.05
C ALA A 90 -10.46 9.93 -19.00
N ALA A 91 -9.88 10.05 -17.80
CA ALA A 91 -10.38 10.91 -16.73
C ALA A 91 -10.27 12.42 -17.00
N LEU A 92 -9.54 12.83 -18.04
CA LEU A 92 -9.39 14.22 -18.47
C LEU A 92 -10.37 14.64 -19.59
N ARG A 93 -11.19 13.70 -20.09
CA ARG A 93 -12.22 13.93 -21.10
C ARG A 93 -13.60 14.05 -20.46
#